data_AF-A0A4U1MGH7-F1
#
_entry.id   AF-A0A4U1MGH7-F1
#
_cell.length_a   1.000
_cell.length_b   1.000
_cell.length_c   1.000
_cell.angle_alpha   90.00
_cell.angle_beta   90.00
_cell.angle_gamma   90.00
#
_symmetry.space_group_name_H-M   'P 1'
#
loop_
_entity.id
_entity.type
_entity.pdbx_description
1 polymer ?
#
loop_
_entity_poly.entity_id
_entity_poly.type
_entity_poly.pdbx_seq_one_letter_code
_entity_poly.pdbx_strand_id
1 'polypeptide(L)' 'MESTAFTRKMVIKTLQDYFGDPSSIPLTQEEINYLVTQTLIRKKEDTPIYMVVHDLVYEHLTT' A
#
# COMPACT_ATOMS: atom_id res chain seq x y z
N MET A 1 10.30 8.10 11.05
CA MET A 1 10.28 7.22 9.87
C MET A 1 9.61 5.91 10.23
N GLU A 2 8.49 5.61 9.60
CA GLU A 2 7.79 4.34 9.71
C GLU A 2 8.64 3.19 9.13
N SER A 3 8.52 1.99 9.69
CA SER A 3 9.30 0.84 9.23
C SER A 3 8.70 0.22 7.96
N THR A 4 9.55 -0.30 7.07
CA THR A 4 9.12 -1.02 5.85
C THR A 4 8.14 -2.16 6.14
N ALA A 5 8.32 -2.85 7.28
CA ALA A 5 7.42 -3.91 7.71
C ALA A 5 6.02 -3.39 8.08
N PHE A 6 5.94 -2.24 8.74
CA PHE A 6 4.67 -1.58 9.06
C PHE A 6 3.96 -1.11 7.80
N THR A 7 4.66 -0.41 6.90
CA THR A 7 4.10 0.04 5.62
C THR A 7 3.59 -1.12 4.77
N ARG A 8 4.33 -2.23 4.71
CA ARG A 8 3.87 -3.44 4.02
C ARG A 8 2.57 -3.99 4.58
N LYS A 9 2.42 -4.05 5.91
CA LYS A 9 1.17 -4.49 6.53
C LYS A 9 0.01 -3.58 6.16
N MET A 10 0.22 -2.26 6.13
CA MET A 10 -0.81 -1.30 5.73
C MET A 10 -1.23 -1.47 4.27
N VAL A 11 -0.27 -1.64 3.35
CA VAL A 11 -0.54 -1.89 1.93
C VAL A 11 -1.36 -3.18 1.76
N ILE A 12 -0.91 -4.28 2.38
CA ILE A 12 -1.64 -5.56 2.30
C ILE A 12 -3.04 -5.44 2.88
N LYS A 13 -3.20 -4.79 4.04
CA LYS A 13 -4.51 -4.59 4.66
C LYS A 13 -5.45 -3.79 3.77
N THR A 14 -4.95 -2.74 3.14
CA THR A 14 -5.72 -1.90 2.22
C THR A 14 -6.15 -2.70 0.99
N LEU A 15 -5.25 -3.50 0.41
CA LEU A 15 -5.60 -4.41 -0.69
C LEU A 15 -6.66 -5.44 -0.25
N GLN A 16 -6.55 -6.00 0.95
CA GLN A 16 -7.57 -6.89 1.50
C GLN A 16 -8.93 -6.20 1.65
N ASP A 17 -8.97 -4.90 1.95
CA ASP A 17 -10.24 -4.17 2.04
C ASP A 17 -10.94 -4.04 0.67
N TYR A 18 -10.18 -4.04 -0.43
CA TYR A 18 -10.73 -4.08 -1.80
C TYR A 18 -11.11 -5.49 -2.26
N PHE A 19 -10.29 -6.50 -1.95
CA PHE A 19 -10.43 -7.86 -2.49
C PHE A 19 -11.07 -8.87 -1.53
N GLY A 20 -11.30 -8.49 -0.27
CA GLY A 20 -11.89 -9.32 0.79
C GLY A 20 -10.92 -10.31 1.44
N ASP A 21 -10.12 -11.05 0.66
CA ASP A 21 -9.19 -12.07 1.16
C ASP A 21 -7.75 -11.85 0.64
N PRO A 22 -6.70 -12.05 1.47
CA PRO A 22 -5.31 -11.94 1.02
C PRO A 22 -4.93 -12.81 -0.20
N SER A 23 -5.51 -14.00 -0.33
CA SER A 23 -5.28 -14.91 -1.46
C SER A 23 -5.94 -14.43 -2.76
N SER A 24 -6.89 -13.50 -2.67
CA SER A 24 -7.61 -12.93 -3.81
C SER A 24 -6.96 -11.65 -4.36
N ILE A 25 -5.88 -11.17 -3.74
CA ILE A 25 -5.14 -9.99 -4.21
C ILE A 25 -4.43 -10.36 -5.53
N PRO A 26 -4.80 -9.75 -6.67
CA PRO A 26 -4.24 -10.10 -7.98
C PRO A 26 -2.92 -9.37 -8.27
N LEU A 27 -2.12 -9.08 -7.23
CA LEU A 27 -0.84 -8.39 -7.35
C LEU A 27 0.30 -9.34 -7.01
N THR A 28 1.38 -9.22 -7.77
CA THR A 28 2.63 -9.90 -7.51
C THR A 28 3.35 -9.32 -6.29
N GLN A 29 4.32 -10.08 -5.77
CA GLN A 29 5.21 -9.60 -4.70
C GLN A 29 5.98 -8.33 -5.12
N GLU A 30 6.33 -8.20 -6.40
CA GLU A 30 7.04 -7.04 -6.94
C GLU A 30 6.16 -5.78 -6.93
N GLU A 31 4.89 -5.90 -7.34
CA GLU A 31 3.93 -4.80 -7.28
C GLU A 31 3.65 -4.36 -5.85
N ILE A 32 3.54 -5.31 -4.91
CA ILE A 32 3.42 -4.98 -3.48
C ILE A 32 4.67 -4.25 -2.98
N ASN A 33 5.87 -4.69 -3.38
CA ASN A 33 7.12 -4.03 -3.02
C ASN A 33 7.20 -2.61 -3.61
N TYR A 34 6.70 -2.42 -4.84
CA TYR A 34 6.58 -1.13 -5.49
C TYR A 34 5.67 -0.19 -4.68
N LEU A 35 4.47 -0.62 -4.30
CA LEU A 35 3.53 0.18 -3.51
C LEU A 35 4.12 0.59 -2.14
N VAL A 36 4.82 -0.33 -1.47
CA VAL A 36 5.52 -0.04 -0.20
C VAL A 36 6.60 1.03 -0.41
N THR A 37 7.39 0.90 -1.47
CA THR A 37 8.47 1.84 -1.80
C THR A 37 7.91 3.22 -2.13
N GLN A 38 6.87 3.29 -2.96
CA GLN A 38 6.20 4.53 -3.31
C GLN A 38 5.55 5.19 -2.08
N THR A 39 4.99 4.41 -1.16
CA THR A 39 4.42 4.96 0.09
C THR A 39 5.50 5.64 0.91
N LEU A 40 6.66 5.00 1.10
CA LEU A 40 7.77 5.57 1.86
C LEU A 40 8.35 6.82 1.18
N ILE A 41 8.38 6.86 -0.16
CA ILE A 41 8.84 8.03 -0.93
C ILE A 41 7.84 9.20 -0.84
N ARG A 42 6.53 8.93 -0.96
CA ARG A 42 5.49 9.97 -0.98
C ARG A 42 5.07 10.44 0.42
N LYS A 43 5.44 9.71 1.48
CA LYS A 43 5.14 10.07 2.87
C LYS A 43 5.86 11.37 3.25
N LYS A 44 5.09 12.45 3.36
CA LYS A 44 5.51 13.72 3.98
C LYS A 44 5.32 13.66 5.51
N GLU A 45 6.00 14.51 6.27
CA GLU A 45 5.92 14.50 7.75
C GLU A 45 4.48 14.58 8.26
N ASP A 46 3.68 15.51 7.73
CA ASP A 46 2.33 15.79 8.24
C ASP A 46 1.20 14.97 7.61
N THR A 47 1.48 14.12 6.61
CA THR A 47 0.45 13.32 5.95
C THR A 47 0.29 11.97 6.65
N PRO A 48 -0.89 11.59 7.15
CA PRO A 48 -1.08 10.27 7.73
C PRO A 48 -0.76 9.16 6.70
N ILE A 49 0.03 8.17 7.11
CA ILE A 49 0.49 7.10 6.21
C ILE A 49 -0.66 6.31 5.57
N TYR A 50 -1.77 6.13 6.29
CA TYR A 50 -2.94 5.42 5.74
C TYR A 50 -3.54 6.14 4.52
N MET A 51 -3.52 7.48 4.47
CA MET A 51 -4.00 8.23 3.33
C MET A 51 -3.12 7.97 2.10
N VAL A 52 -1.80 8.04 2.29
CA VAL A 52 -0.83 7.78 1.20
C VAL A 52 -0.97 6.36 0.65
N VAL A 53 -1.17 5.36 1.53
CA VAL A 53 -1.40 3.97 1.12
C VAL A 53 -2.70 3.82 0.33
N HIS A 54 -3.80 4.40 0.83
CA HIS A 54 -5.10 4.32 0.15
C HIS A 54 -5.05 4.95 -1.25
N ASP A 55 -4.47 6.15 -1.37
CA ASP A 55 -4.34 6.85 -2.64
C ASP A 55 -3.50 6.02 -3.63
N LEU A 56 -2.34 5.53 -3.21
CA LEU A 56 -1.46 4.72 -4.06
C LEU A 56 -2.08 3.40 -4.49
N VAL A 57 -2.77 2.70 -3.58
CA VAL A 57 -3.46 1.45 -3.90
C VAL A 57 -4.60 1.73 -4.89
N TYR A 58 -5.41 2.76 -4.64
CA TYR A 58 -6.50 3.14 -5.53
C TYR A 58 -5.99 3.54 -6.94
N GLU A 59 -4.97 4.39 -7.01
CA GLU A 59 -4.30 4.76 -8.26
C GLU A 59 -3.87 3.51 -9.03
N HIS A 60 -3.14 2.60 -8.37
CA HIS A 60 -2.63 1.39 -9.00
C HIS A 60 -3.71 0.42 -9.48
N LEU A 61 -4.84 0.33 -8.78
CA LEU A 61 -5.94 -0.57 -9.17
C LEU A 61 -6.84 -0.01 -10.28
N THR A 62 -6.74 1.29 -10.58
CA THR A 62 -7.64 1.97 -11.52
C THR A 62 -6.96 2.45 -12.81
N THR A 63 -5.64 2.29 -12.92
CA THR A 63 -4.84 2.54 -14.13
C THR A 63 -4.51 1.26 -14.87
#